data_AF-A0A7W4HP71-F1
#
_entry.id   AF-A0A7W4HP71-F1
#
_cell.length_a   1.000
_cell.length_b   1.000
_cell.length_c   1.000
_cell.angle_alpha   90.00
_cell.angle_beta   90.00
_cell.angle_gamma   90.00
#
_symmetry.space_group_name_H-M   'P 1'
#
loop_
_entity.id
_entity.type
_entity.pdbx_description
1 polymer ?
#
loop_
_entity_poly.entity_id
_entity_poly.type
_entity_poly.pdbx_seq_one_letter_code
_entity_poly.pdbx_strand_id
1 'polypeptide(L)'
;MSFLDKIFGKKERKSVNIHVDKENFKINGKVFSFPFLYSDLKEILGEPTRVLMSDGKSDEGGYVLSSRYSWDDLGIDALEKSQGKVVEL
;
A
#
# COMPACT_ATOMS: atom_id res chain seq x y z
N MET A 1 -14.20 28.27 13.63
CA MET A 1 -13.19 27.21 13.85
C MET A 1 -11.88 27.87 14.25
N SER A 2 -11.20 27.34 15.28
CA SER A 2 -9.96 27.91 15.81
C SER A 2 -8.76 27.58 14.91
N PHE A 3 -7.76 28.46 14.86
CA PHE A 3 -6.50 28.24 14.13
C PHE A 3 -5.74 26.99 14.64
N LEU A 4 -5.90 26.66 15.92
CA LEU A 4 -5.30 25.47 16.51
C LEU A 4 -5.94 24.17 16.00
N ASP A 5 -7.24 24.18 15.67
CA ASP A 5 -7.92 23.02 15.08
C ASP A 5 -7.41 22.72 13.65
N LYS A 6 -6.89 23.73 12.94
CA LYS A 6 -6.27 23.56 11.61
C LYS A 6 -4.86 22.96 11.68
N ILE A 7 -4.11 23.21 12.75
CA ILE A 7 -2.71 22.74 12.88
C ILE A 7 -2.63 21.42 13.66
N PHE A 8 -3.45 21.26 14.70
CA PHE A 8 -3.49 20.08 15.57
C PHE A 8 -4.75 19.25 15.39
N GLY A 9 -5.53 19.51 14.35
CA GLY A 9 -6.66 18.67 13.96
C GLY A 9 -6.19 17.23 13.86
N LYS A 10 -6.61 16.41 14.83
CA LYS A 10 -6.28 14.99 14.84
C LYS A 10 -6.73 14.42 13.51
N LYS A 11 -5.78 13.89 12.72
CA LYS A 11 -6.08 13.19 11.48
C LYS A 11 -7.13 12.12 11.80
N GLU A 12 -8.25 12.16 11.08
CA GLU A 12 -9.36 11.24 11.29
C GLU A 12 -8.83 9.80 11.17
N ARG A 13 -9.06 8.99 12.20
CA ARG A 13 -8.58 7.61 12.22
C ARG A 13 -9.61 6.76 11.49
N LYS A 14 -9.23 6.20 10.34
CA LYS A 14 -10.02 5.14 9.70
C LYS A 14 -9.82 3.84 10.47
N SER A 15 -10.91 3.18 10.84
CA SER A 15 -10.87 1.84 11.43
C SER A 15 -10.68 0.80 10.33
N VAL A 16 -9.64 -0.02 10.43
CA VAL A 16 -9.46 -1.21 9.58
C VAL A 16 -9.65 -2.44 10.45
N ASN A 17 -10.59 -3.31 10.06
CA ASN A 17 -10.83 -4.57 10.76
C ASN A 17 -10.12 -5.69 10.01
N ILE A 18 -9.10 -6.28 10.65
CA ILE A 18 -8.40 -7.45 10.14
C ILE A 18 -8.95 -8.67 10.86
N HIS A 19 -9.51 -9.60 10.11
CA HIS A 19 -9.94 -10.91 10.60
C HIS A 19 -8.99 -11.96 10.04
N VAL A 20 -8.36 -12.73 10.93
CA VAL A 20 -7.48 -13.84 10.54
C VAL A 20 -8.01 -15.10 11.21
N ASP A 21 -8.44 -16.05 10.40
CA ASP A 21 -8.83 -17.39 10.85
C ASP A 21 -7.95 -18.45 10.16
N LYS A 22 -8.20 -19.73 10.44
CA LYS A 22 -7.39 -20.84 9.89
C LYS A 22 -7.54 -21.00 8.37
N GLU A 23 -8.61 -20.46 7.80
CA GLU A 23 -9.01 -20.64 6.40
C GLU A 23 -8.80 -19.36 5.59
N ASN A 24 -8.96 -18.19 6.22
CA ASN A 24 -9.07 -16.90 5.54
C ASN A 24 -8.33 -15.78 6.27
N PHE A 25 -7.75 -14.90 5.46
CA PHE A 25 -7.34 -13.56 5.85
C PHE A 25 -8.37 -12.58 5.27
N LYS A 26 -9.00 -11.72 6.08
CA LYS A 26 -10.00 -10.76 5.63
C LYS A 26 -9.68 -9.36 6.13
N ILE A 27 -9.86 -8.36 5.27
CA ILE A 27 -9.77 -6.95 5.65
C ILE A 27 -11.14 -6.30 5.35
N ASN A 28 -11.72 -5.65 6.36
CA ASN A 28 -13.06 -5.05 6.29
C ASN A 28 -14.14 -6.03 5.78
N GLY A 29 -14.02 -7.31 6.16
CA GLY A 29 -14.95 -8.39 5.77
C GLY A 29 -14.71 -9.02 4.40
N LYS A 30 -13.80 -8.47 3.57
CA LYS A 30 -13.43 -9.04 2.28
C LYS A 30 -12.25 -9.99 2.41
N VAL A 31 -12.36 -11.16 1.79
CA VAL A 31 -11.29 -12.16 1.74
C VAL A 31 -10.12 -11.59 0.95
N PHE A 32 -8.91 -11.85 1.45
CA PHE A 32 -7.68 -11.23 1.05
C PHE A 32 -6.70 -12.36 0.68
N SER A 33 -6.54 -12.59 -0.63
CA SER A 33 -5.74 -13.69 -1.21
C SER A 33 -4.62 -13.18 -2.10
N PHE A 34 -3.43 -13.79 -2.02
CA PHE A 34 -2.29 -13.44 -2.86
C PHE A 34 -2.37 -14.10 -4.25
N PRO A 35 -1.89 -13.44 -5.33
CA PRO A 35 -1.39 -12.06 -5.38
C PRO A 35 -2.52 -11.02 -5.37
N PHE A 36 -2.22 -9.81 -4.86
CA PHE A 36 -3.18 -8.71 -4.85
C PHE A 36 -3.12 -7.89 -6.12
N LEU A 37 -4.27 -7.61 -6.71
CA LEU A 37 -4.37 -6.59 -7.73
C LEU A 37 -4.49 -5.22 -7.06
N TYR A 38 -3.98 -4.19 -7.73
CA TYR A 38 -4.14 -2.81 -7.26
C TYR A 38 -5.63 -2.43 -7.12
N SER A 39 -6.49 -2.96 -7.99
CA SER A 39 -7.95 -2.79 -7.91
C SER A 39 -8.51 -3.26 -6.57
N ASP A 40 -8.04 -4.40 -6.07
CA ASP A 40 -8.55 -5.01 -4.84
C ASP A 40 -8.10 -4.19 -3.63
N LEU A 41 -6.83 -3.74 -3.63
CA LEU A 41 -6.32 -2.82 -2.61
C LEU A 41 -7.11 -1.52 -2.57
N LYS A 42 -7.40 -0.95 -3.73
CA LYS A 42 -8.22 0.26 -3.85
C LYS A 42 -9.65 0.04 -3.36
N GLU A 43 -10.24 -1.12 -3.63
CA GLU A 43 -11.60 -1.44 -3.19
C GLU A 43 -11.69 -1.65 -1.67
N ILE A 44 -10.60 -2.11 -1.04
CA ILE A 44 -10.55 -2.47 0.38
C ILE A 44 -10.08 -1.30 1.25
N LEU A 45 -9.07 -0.56 0.78
CA LEU A 45 -8.38 0.50 1.52
C LEU A 45 -8.73 1.91 1.02
N GLY A 46 -9.37 2.02 -0.15
CA GLY A 46 -9.57 3.29 -0.86
C GLY A 46 -8.35 3.71 -1.67
N GLU A 47 -8.33 4.96 -2.13
CA GLU A 47 -7.17 5.51 -2.86
C GLU A 47 -5.95 5.63 -1.93
N PRO A 48 -4.73 5.32 -2.43
CA PRO A 48 -3.51 5.56 -1.69
C PRO A 48 -3.31 7.05 -1.42
N THR A 49 -2.74 7.37 -0.26
CA THR A 49 -2.36 8.75 0.09
C THR A 49 -1.20 9.24 -0.76
N ARG A 50 -0.26 8.34 -1.09
CA ARG A 50 0.92 8.65 -1.91
C ARG A 50 1.19 7.52 -2.89
N VAL A 51 1.59 7.89 -4.09
CA VAL A 51 2.06 6.96 -5.13
C VAL A 51 3.44 7.40 -5.55
N LEU A 52 4.42 6.51 -5.40
CA LEU A 52 5.77 6.70 -5.90
C LEU A 52 5.96 5.74 -7.07
N MET A 53 5.95 6.29 -8.29
CA MET A 53 6.15 5.49 -9.49
C MET A 53 7.65 5.23 -9.70
N SER A 54 7.99 4.01 -10.06
CA SER A 54 9.32 3.71 -10.59
C SER A 54 9.54 4.43 -11.91
N ASP A 55 10.74 4.97 -12.12
CA ASP A 55 11.17 5.44 -13.44
C ASP A 55 11.76 4.30 -14.30
N GLY A 56 11.75 3.07 -13.77
CA GLY A 56 12.28 1.88 -14.42
C GLY A 56 13.81 1.85 -14.52
N LYS A 57 14.52 2.84 -13.98
CA LYS A 57 15.97 2.90 -14.05
C LYS A 57 16.57 2.09 -12.90
N SER A 58 17.65 1.38 -13.22
CA SER A 58 18.44 0.68 -12.22
C SER A 58 19.40 1.66 -11.52
N ASP A 59 19.65 1.44 -10.24
CA ASP A 59 20.76 2.08 -9.54
C ASP A 59 22.13 1.54 -10.02
N GLU A 60 23.22 2.06 -9.45
CA GLU A 60 24.60 1.62 -9.77
C GLU A 60 24.83 0.12 -9.49
N GLY A 61 23.99 -0.50 -8.66
CA GLY A 61 24.01 -1.92 -8.34
C GLY A 61 23.11 -2.78 -9.25
N GLY A 62 22.42 -2.19 -10.23
CA GLY A 62 21.51 -2.89 -11.12
C GLY A 62 20.11 -3.15 -10.55
N TYR A 63 19.76 -2.52 -9.42
CA TYR A 63 18.44 -2.68 -8.79
C TYR A 63 17.45 -1.65 -9.31
N VAL A 64 16.29 -2.12 -9.78
CA VAL A 64 15.17 -1.26 -10.18
C VAL A 64 14.25 -1.06 -8.97
N LEU A 65 14.01 0.20 -8.59
CA LEU A 65 13.05 0.53 -7.54
C LEU A 65 11.64 0.13 -7.97
N SER A 66 10.92 -0.61 -7.13
CA SER A 66 9.48 -0.88 -7.32
C SER A 66 8.64 0.39 -7.17
N SER A 67 7.57 0.51 -7.96
CA SER A 67 6.50 1.45 -7.64
C SER A 67 5.91 1.12 -6.26
N ARG A 68 5.58 2.16 -5.48
CA ARG A 68 5.03 2.04 -4.12
C ARG A 68 3.71 2.80 -4.02
N TYR A 69 2.74 2.17 -3.38
CA TYR A 69 1.44 2.76 -3.01
C TYR A 69 1.33 2.78 -1.49
N SER A 70 1.07 3.97 -0.91
CA SER A 70 1.10 4.18 0.55
C SER A 70 -0.22 4.75 1.07
N TRP A 71 -0.80 4.11 2.09
CA TRP A 71 -1.96 4.59 2.85
C TRP A 71 -1.49 5.05 4.24
N ASP A 72 -1.07 6.31 4.35
CA ASP A 72 -0.42 6.85 5.56
C ASP A 72 -1.35 6.89 6.78
N ASP A 73 -2.65 7.06 6.54
CA ASP A 73 -3.69 6.99 7.58
C ASP A 73 -3.88 5.57 8.14
N LEU A 74 -3.51 4.55 7.37
CA LEU A 74 -3.59 3.14 7.74
C LEU A 74 -2.23 2.54 8.13
N GLY A 75 -1.13 3.20 7.80
CA GLY A 75 0.23 2.68 7.98
C GLY A 75 0.54 1.49 7.06
N ILE A 76 -0.06 1.45 5.86
CA ILE A 76 0.10 0.34 4.90
C ILE A 76 0.91 0.80 3.69
N ASP A 77 1.95 0.05 3.33
CA ASP A 77 2.71 0.20 2.10
C ASP A 77 2.58 -1.06 1.24
N ALA A 78 2.21 -0.88 -0.03
CA ALA A 78 2.22 -1.92 -1.05
C ALA A 78 3.29 -1.64 -2.10
N LEU A 79 4.09 -2.65 -2.41
CA LEU A 79 5.11 -2.59 -3.46
C LEU A 79 4.61 -3.34 -4.68
N GLU A 80 4.65 -2.70 -5.83
CA GLU A 80 4.47 -3.38 -7.10
C GLU A 80 5.67 -4.31 -7.28
N LYS A 81 5.43 -5.59 -7.59
CA LYS A 81 6.50 -6.58 -7.71
C LYS A 81 7.49 -6.12 -8.78
N SER A 82 8.69 -5.67 -8.39
CA SER A 82 9.76 -5.43 -9.35
C SER A 82 10.16 -6.77 -9.94
N GLN A 83 10.17 -6.88 -11.26
CA GLN A 83 10.90 -7.95 -11.93
C GLN A 83 12.42 -7.74 -11.72
N GLY A 84 12.94 -8.07 -10.54
CA GLY A 84 14.38 -8.29 -10.35
C GLY A 84 14.58 -9.80 -10.25
N LYS A 85 15.38 -10.48 -11.08
CA LYS A 85 16.59 -10.15 -11.82
C LYS A 85 16.53 -10.96 -13.14
N VAL A 86 16.73 -10.36 -14.31
CA VAL A 86 17.09 -11.16 -15.50
C VAL A 86 18.54 -11.59 -15.29
N VAL A 87 18.72 -12.78 -14.72
CA VAL A 87 19.99 -13.50 -14.84
C VAL A 87 19.78 -14.41 -16.04
N GLU A 88 20.31 -14.02 -17.20
CA GLU A 88 20.59 -15.02 -18.23
C GLU A 88 21.66 -15.95 -17.64
N LEU A 89 21.31 -17.23 -17.51
CA LEU A 89 22.24 -18.32 -17.20
C LEU A 89 22.94 -18.77 -18.49
#